data_AF-A0A964RTA4-F1
#
_entry.id   AF-A0A964RTA4-F1
#
_cell.length_a   1.000
_cell.length_b   1.000
_cell.length_c   1.000
_cell.angle_alpha   90.00
_cell.angle_beta   90.00
_cell.angle_gamma   90.00
#
_symmetry.space_group_name_H-M   'P 1'
#
loop_
_entity.id
_entity.type
_entity.pdbx_description
1 polymer ?
#
loop_
_entity_poly.entity_id
_entity_poly.type
_entity_poly.pdbx_seq_one_letter_code
_entity_poly.pdbx_strand_id
1 'polypeptide(L)'
;MINILGTEHKIITLFDRGYISIEMLISLHDTPIKYLFRLNSKIFKEEISLMKFIDIDLTTNRLTKISDSMLKAKGKQLGKIKVRIVKIKLSTGEDEYLLTNLYDSKEFFTEEIGQLYYKRWGIEKAFDVIKNKLNIENMSGTKRLIVEQDFYAQMLVFNMAKT
;
A
#
# COMPACT_ATOMS: atom_id res chain seq x y z
N MET A 1 8.50 10.79 2.22
CA MET A 1 7.96 9.47 2.61
C MET A 1 9.06 8.52 3.06
N ILE A 2 10.18 8.42 2.32
CA ILE A 2 11.29 7.51 2.66
C ILE A 2 12.06 7.94 3.92
N ASN A 3 12.25 9.24 4.17
CA ASN A 3 13.01 9.74 5.33
C ASN A 3 12.41 9.42 6.72
N ILE A 4 11.17 8.92 6.79
CA ILE A 4 10.48 8.59 8.05
C ILE A 4 10.71 7.11 8.42
N LEU A 5 11.11 6.29 7.46
CA LEU A 5 11.25 4.85 7.64
C LEU A 5 12.72 4.53 7.97
N GLY A 6 12.98 4.12 9.21
CA GLY A 6 14.31 3.71 9.67
C GLY A 6 14.93 2.69 8.72
N THR A 7 16.12 3.00 8.22
CA THR A 7 16.78 2.30 7.11
C THR A 7 17.43 0.96 7.52
N GLU A 8 17.37 0.59 8.79
CA GLU A 8 18.06 -0.60 9.33
C GLU A 8 17.25 -1.90 9.15
N HIS A 9 15.95 -1.79 8.84
CA HIS A 9 15.07 -2.95 8.73
C HIS A 9 14.57 -3.17 7.31
N LYS A 10 14.32 -4.44 6.97
CA LYS A 10 13.59 -4.81 5.75
C LYS A 10 12.12 -4.41 5.92
N ILE A 11 11.61 -3.60 4.99
CA ILE A 11 10.25 -3.06 5.05
C ILE A 11 9.40 -3.68 3.94
N ILE A 12 8.20 -4.13 4.33
CA ILE A 12 7.12 -4.47 3.40
C ILE A 12 5.90 -3.61 3.71
N THR A 13 5.39 -2.90 2.71
CA THR A 13 4.21 -2.05 2.83
C THR A 13 2.99 -2.69 2.21
N LEU A 14 1.86 -2.68 2.92
CA LEU A 14 0.59 -3.26 2.47
C LEU A 14 -0.41 -2.15 2.14
N PHE A 15 -0.88 -2.10 0.90
CA PHE A 15 -1.75 -1.06 0.39
C PHE A 15 -3.12 -1.61 -0.01
N ASP A 16 -4.18 -0.87 0.30
CA ASP A 16 -5.53 -1.18 -0.18
C ASP A 16 -5.76 -0.70 -1.63
N ARG A 17 -6.90 -1.10 -2.21
CA ARG A 17 -7.28 -0.91 -3.62
C ARG A 17 -7.25 0.52 -4.15
N GLY A 18 -7.31 1.53 -3.27
CA GLY A 18 -7.31 2.95 -3.65
C GLY A 18 -5.93 3.58 -3.82
N TYR A 19 -4.86 2.89 -3.40
CA TYR A 19 -3.51 3.47 -3.34
C TYR A 19 -2.68 3.23 -4.60
N ILE A 20 -3.03 2.24 -5.41
CA ILE A 20 -2.23 1.89 -6.58
C ILE A 20 -2.31 2.99 -7.66
N SER A 21 -1.15 3.48 -8.08
CA SER A 21 -1.01 4.38 -9.23
C SER A 21 0.34 4.15 -9.91
N ILE A 22 0.44 4.53 -11.19
CA ILE A 22 1.72 4.46 -11.93
C ILE A 22 2.78 5.34 -11.25
N GLU A 23 2.38 6.50 -10.76
CA GLU A 23 3.26 7.40 -10.00
C GLU A 23 3.82 6.73 -8.73
N MET A 24 2.97 6.01 -7.99
CA MET A 24 3.39 5.26 -6.80
C MET A 24 4.34 4.11 -7.16
N LEU A 25 4.11 3.41 -8.27
CA LEU A 25 5.01 2.34 -8.71
C LEU A 25 6.39 2.90 -9.12
N ILE A 26 6.44 4.04 -9.81
CA ILE A 26 7.70 4.70 -10.21
C ILE A 26 8.45 5.24 -8.97
N SER A 27 7.74 5.81 -8.00
CA SER A 27 8.35 6.35 -6.79
C SER A 27 8.98 5.26 -5.92
N LEU A 28 8.34 4.09 -5.85
CA LEU A 28 8.84 2.92 -5.10
C LEU A 28 9.91 2.11 -5.87
N HIS A 29 10.05 2.29 -7.18
CA HIS A 29 10.87 1.43 -8.05
C HIS A 29 12.32 1.28 -7.58
N ASP A 30 12.97 2.39 -7.21
CA ASP A 30 14.39 2.39 -6.79
C ASP A 30 14.57 2.27 -5.27
N THR A 31 13.47 2.05 -4.55
CA THR A 31 13.52 1.90 -3.09
C THR A 31 13.73 0.44 -2.72
N PRO A 32 14.41 0.15 -1.59
CA PRO A 32 14.51 -1.22 -1.09
C PRO A 32 13.18 -1.77 -0.54
N ILE A 33 12.12 -0.95 -0.54
CA ILE A 33 10.82 -1.27 0.05
C ILE A 33 10.11 -2.34 -0.78
N LYS A 34 9.68 -3.41 -0.12
CA LYS A 34 8.75 -4.37 -0.74
C LYS A 34 7.32 -3.91 -0.56
N TYR A 35 6.45 -4.29 -1.47
CA TYR A 35 5.06 -3.82 -1.41
C TYR A 35 4.07 -4.86 -1.89
N LEU A 36 2.85 -4.78 -1.36
CA LEU A 36 1.66 -5.46 -1.85
C LEU A 36 0.57 -4.43 -2.06
N PHE A 37 0.05 -4.33 -3.28
CA PHE A 37 -1.13 -3.53 -3.61
C PHE A 37 -2.30 -4.44 -3.92
N ARG A 38 -3.44 -4.23 -3.25
CA ARG A 38 -4.69 -4.84 -3.71
C ARG A 38 -5.13 -4.18 -5.00
N LEU A 39 -5.49 -4.99 -5.99
CA LEU A 39 -5.99 -4.52 -7.27
C LEU A 39 -7.51 -4.48 -7.27
N ASN A 40 -8.06 -3.46 -7.91
CA ASN A 40 -9.46 -3.47 -8.31
C ASN A 40 -9.61 -4.31 -9.59
N SER A 41 -10.32 -5.43 -9.49
CA SER A 41 -10.51 -6.38 -10.59
C SER A 41 -11.14 -5.77 -11.84
N LYS A 42 -11.91 -4.67 -11.72
CA LYS A 42 -12.52 -3.99 -12.87
C LYS A 42 -11.54 -3.10 -13.63
N ILE A 43 -10.61 -2.47 -12.92
CA ILE A 43 -9.67 -1.49 -13.48
C ILE A 43 -8.49 -2.19 -14.15
N PHE A 44 -8.01 -3.28 -13.54
CA PHE A 44 -6.81 -4.00 -13.98
C PHE A 44 -7.14 -5.31 -14.69
N LYS A 45 -8.26 -5.39 -15.42
CA LYS A 45 -8.72 -6.64 -16.06
C LYS A 45 -7.68 -7.22 -17.02
N GLU A 46 -7.02 -6.37 -17.80
CA GLU A 46 -6.01 -6.78 -18.78
C GLU A 46 -4.80 -7.37 -18.06
N GLU A 47 -4.24 -6.65 -17.10
CA GLU A 47 -3.11 -7.11 -16.32
C GLU A 47 -3.46 -8.38 -15.52
N ILE A 48 -4.65 -8.44 -14.92
CA ILE A 48 -5.11 -9.62 -14.19
C ILE A 48 -5.24 -10.84 -15.10
N SER A 49 -5.70 -10.70 -16.34
CA SER A 49 -5.87 -11.83 -17.26
C SER A 49 -4.56 -12.56 -17.60
N LEU A 50 -3.41 -11.87 -17.47
CA LEU A 50 -2.09 -12.41 -17.75
C LEU A 50 -1.51 -13.25 -16.58
N MET A 51 -2.09 -13.15 -15.36
CA MET A 51 -1.79 -13.90 -14.11
C MET A 51 -0.37 -14.47 -13.93
N LYS A 52 0.68 -13.67 -14.14
CA LYS A 52 2.09 -14.02 -13.87
C LYS A 52 2.93 -12.76 -13.60
N PHE A 53 4.23 -12.82 -13.87
CA PHE A 53 5.09 -11.65 -14.02
C PHE A 53 4.63 -10.83 -15.23
N ILE A 54 4.43 -9.54 -15.02
CA ILE A 54 3.95 -8.62 -16.04
C ILE A 54 4.88 -7.41 -16.06
N ASP A 55 5.24 -6.99 -17.26
CA ASP A 55 5.89 -5.71 -17.46
C ASP A 55 4.81 -4.68 -17.79
N ILE A 56 4.56 -3.76 -16.86
CA ILE A 56 3.62 -2.67 -17.04
C ILE A 56 4.30 -1.62 -17.92
N ASP A 57 3.81 -1.45 -19.14
CA ASP A 57 4.29 -0.42 -20.05
C ASP A 57 3.95 0.98 -19.54
N LEU A 58 4.96 1.84 -19.44
CA LEU A 58 4.86 3.23 -19.04
C LEU A 58 4.64 4.13 -20.25
N THR A 59 3.50 3.92 -20.94
CA THR A 59 3.15 4.69 -22.13
C THR A 59 3.00 6.17 -21.84
N THR A 60 3.18 7.00 -22.86
CA THR A 60 3.00 8.46 -22.77
C THR A 60 1.66 8.84 -22.15
N ASN A 61 0.57 8.16 -22.52
CA ASN A 61 -0.77 8.38 -21.96
C ASN A 61 -0.90 8.04 -20.47
N ARG A 62 -0.11 7.09 -19.96
CA ARG A 62 -0.08 6.76 -18.53
C ARG A 62 0.76 7.78 -17.75
N LEU A 63 1.84 8.27 -18.36
CA LEU A 63 2.74 9.26 -17.76
C LEU A 63 2.21 10.70 -17.79
N THR A 64 1.29 11.05 -18.69
CA THR A 64 0.68 12.39 -18.73
C THR A 64 -0.13 12.72 -17.48
N LYS A 65 -0.64 11.70 -16.78
CA LYS A 65 -1.42 11.81 -15.54
C LYS A 65 -0.57 12.04 -14.29
N ILE A 66 0.75 11.91 -14.39
CA ILE A 66 1.69 12.14 -13.29
C ILE A 66 1.90 13.65 -13.14
N SER A 67 1.69 14.16 -11.93
CA SER A 67 1.86 15.58 -11.61
C SER A 67 3.33 15.94 -11.43
N ASP A 68 4.12 15.06 -10.79
CA ASP A 68 5.54 15.27 -10.55
C ASP A 68 6.38 15.12 -11.85
N SER A 69 7.09 16.19 -12.21
CA SER A 69 7.90 16.25 -13.44
C SER A 69 9.11 15.33 -13.39
N MET A 70 9.72 15.12 -12.22
CA MET A 70 10.86 14.21 -12.05
C MET A 70 10.41 12.76 -12.18
N LEU A 71 9.31 12.37 -11.52
CA LEU A 71 8.75 11.02 -11.66
C LEU A 71 8.30 10.73 -13.08
N LYS A 72 7.77 11.74 -13.78
CA LYS A 72 7.40 11.62 -15.20
C LYS A 72 8.62 11.38 -16.09
N ALA A 73 9.71 12.12 -15.89
CA ALA A 73 10.97 11.90 -16.62
C ALA A 73 11.56 10.51 -16.34
N LYS A 74 11.56 10.10 -15.07
CA LYS A 74 11.97 8.75 -14.65
C LYS A 74 11.12 7.67 -15.30
N GLY A 75 9.80 7.84 -15.32
CA GLY A 75 8.90 6.90 -15.98
C GLY A 75 9.19 6.75 -17.48
N LYS A 76 9.53 7.85 -18.17
CA LYS A 76 9.97 7.79 -19.58
C LYS A 76 11.28 7.03 -19.75
N GLN A 77 12.23 7.20 -18.84
CA GLN A 77 13.51 6.51 -18.87
C GLN A 77 13.36 5.01 -18.59
N LEU A 78 12.52 4.64 -17.62
CA LEU A 78 12.27 3.24 -17.26
C LEU A 78 11.58 2.48 -18.40
N GLY A 79 10.59 3.10 -19.05
CA GLY A 79 9.81 2.51 -20.14
C GLY A 79 8.83 1.41 -19.69
N LYS A 80 9.24 0.53 -18.77
CA LYS A 80 8.42 -0.55 -18.20
C LYS A 80 8.71 -0.76 -16.72
N ILE A 81 7.73 -1.26 -15.97
CA ILE A 81 7.91 -1.72 -14.59
C ILE A 81 7.47 -3.17 -14.47
N LYS A 82 8.41 -4.04 -14.09
CA LYS A 82 8.12 -5.44 -13.80
C LYS A 82 7.36 -5.56 -12.48
N VAL A 83 6.26 -6.29 -12.47
CA VAL A 83 5.46 -6.63 -11.29
C VAL A 83 5.07 -8.10 -11.32
N ARG A 84 4.67 -8.64 -10.18
CA ARG A 84 4.03 -9.95 -10.08
C ARG A 84 2.59 -9.75 -9.65
N ILE A 85 1.64 -10.37 -10.36
CA ILE A 85 0.25 -10.44 -9.92
C ILE A 85 -0.03 -11.82 -9.34
N VAL A 86 -0.69 -11.83 -8.19
CA VAL A 86 -1.08 -13.04 -7.47
C VAL A 86 -2.59 -13.04 -7.29
N LYS A 87 -3.22 -14.19 -7.58
CA LYS A 87 -4.64 -14.43 -7.34
C LYS A 87 -4.81 -15.18 -6.02
N ILE A 88 -5.64 -14.64 -5.14
CA ILE A 88 -6.02 -15.24 -3.86
C ILE A 88 -7.52 -15.54 -3.92
N LYS A 89 -7.90 -16.76 -3.57
CA LYS A 89 -9.32 -17.12 -3.43
C LYS A 89 -9.76 -16.89 -1.98
N LEU A 90 -10.73 -16.02 -1.78
CA LEU A 90 -11.27 -15.72 -0.45
C LEU A 90 -12.22 -16.83 0.01
N SER A 91 -12.43 -16.93 1.33
CA SER A 91 -13.42 -17.84 1.92
C SER A 91 -14.85 -17.54 1.48
N THR A 92 -15.12 -16.31 1.06
CA THR A 92 -16.40 -15.88 0.46
C THR A 92 -16.62 -16.45 -0.96
N GLY A 93 -15.59 -17.06 -1.56
CA GLY A 93 -15.60 -17.51 -2.95
C GLY A 93 -15.21 -16.43 -3.96
N GLU A 94 -15.04 -15.18 -3.52
CA GLU A 94 -14.56 -14.08 -4.36
C GLU A 94 -13.06 -14.18 -4.63
N ASP A 95 -12.64 -13.68 -5.79
CA ASP A 95 -11.24 -13.59 -6.16
C ASP A 95 -10.66 -12.23 -5.75
N GLU A 96 -9.52 -12.27 -5.07
CA GLU A 96 -8.71 -11.11 -4.73
C GLU A 96 -7.40 -11.12 -5.52
N TYR A 97 -6.96 -9.95 -5.98
CA TYR A 97 -5.76 -9.80 -6.79
C TYR A 97 -4.77 -8.88 -6.10
N LEU A 98 -3.52 -9.32 -5.99
CA LEU A 98 -2.44 -8.58 -5.35
C LEU A 98 -1.31 -8.35 -6.34
N LEU A 99 -0.82 -7.11 -6.43
CA LEU A 99 0.36 -6.71 -7.19
C LEU A 99 1.54 -6.51 -6.25
N THR A 100 2.70 -7.06 -6.59
CA THR A 100 3.89 -7.02 -5.73
C THR A 100 5.21 -6.99 -6.51
N ASN A 101 6.27 -6.48 -5.86
CA ASN A 101 7.68 -6.62 -6.28
C ASN A 101 8.42 -7.80 -5.60
N LEU A 102 7.68 -8.74 -4.99
CA LEU A 102 8.19 -10.01 -4.50
C LEU A 102 8.26 -11.03 -5.65
N TYR A 103 9.37 -11.01 -6.38
CA TYR A 103 9.46 -11.74 -7.64
C TYR A 103 9.82 -13.22 -7.50
N ASP A 104 10.55 -13.62 -6.47
CA ASP A 104 10.96 -15.02 -6.37
C ASP A 104 9.76 -15.90 -5.96
N SER A 105 9.26 -16.72 -6.88
CA SER A 105 8.14 -17.62 -6.63
C SER A 105 8.53 -18.88 -5.86
N LYS A 106 9.82 -19.15 -5.68
CA LYS A 106 10.34 -20.22 -4.83
C LYS A 106 10.56 -19.76 -3.39
N GLU A 107 10.78 -18.46 -3.20
CA GLU A 107 10.90 -17.84 -1.87
C GLU A 107 9.55 -17.32 -1.35
N PHE A 108 8.69 -16.77 -2.22
CA PHE A 108 7.42 -16.15 -1.84
C PHE A 108 6.25 -16.86 -2.51
N PHE A 109 5.60 -17.75 -1.77
CA PHE A 109 4.45 -18.51 -2.26
C PHE A 109 3.17 -17.66 -2.28
N THR A 110 2.23 -18.02 -3.15
CA THR A 110 0.97 -17.32 -3.32
C THR A 110 0.17 -17.25 -2.01
N GLU A 111 0.16 -18.36 -1.27
CA GLU A 111 -0.54 -18.52 0.00
C GLU A 111 0.03 -17.60 1.08
N GLU A 112 1.37 -17.49 1.15
CA GLU A 112 2.07 -16.62 2.09
C GLU A 112 1.83 -15.14 1.79
N ILE A 113 1.80 -14.78 0.50
CA ILE A 113 1.44 -13.42 0.07
C ILE A 113 0.01 -13.07 0.49
N GLY A 114 -0.92 -14.02 0.37
CA GLY A 114 -2.30 -13.86 0.87
C GLY A 114 -2.35 -13.66 2.39
N GLN A 115 -1.63 -14.49 3.16
CA GLN A 115 -1.55 -14.35 4.62
C GLN A 115 -0.89 -13.03 5.05
N LEU A 116 0.14 -12.60 4.32
CA LEU A 116 0.78 -11.31 4.53
C LEU A 116 -0.20 -10.16 4.30
N TYR A 117 -0.97 -10.20 3.21
CA TYR A 117 -1.98 -9.18 2.95
C TYR A 117 -3.09 -9.19 4.00
N TYR A 118 -3.48 -10.35 4.52
CA TYR A 118 -4.45 -10.47 5.60
C TYR A 118 -4.04 -9.69 6.86
N LYS A 119 -2.73 -9.57 7.16
CA LYS A 119 -2.24 -8.75 8.29
C LYS A 119 -2.61 -7.27 8.18
N ARG A 120 -2.91 -6.76 6.98
CA ARG A 120 -3.44 -5.40 6.78
C ARG A 120 -4.71 -5.16 7.61
N TRP A 121 -5.56 -6.17 7.77
CA TRP A 121 -6.82 -6.03 8.52
C TRP A 121 -6.62 -5.61 9.98
N GLY A 122 -5.42 -5.83 10.54
CA GLY A 122 -5.05 -5.32 11.86
C GLY A 122 -5.20 -3.81 12.02
N ILE A 123 -5.06 -3.02 10.93
CA ILE A 123 -5.25 -1.57 10.98
C ILE A 123 -6.71 -1.17 11.17
N GLU A 124 -7.67 -1.95 10.65
CA GLU A 124 -9.10 -1.66 10.79
C GLU A 124 -9.54 -1.82 12.25
N LYS A 125 -9.05 -2.87 12.92
CA LYS A 125 -9.24 -3.03 14.37
C LYS A 125 -8.63 -1.88 15.17
N ALA A 126 -7.46 -1.39 14.76
CA ALA A 126 -6.83 -0.24 15.41
C ALA A 126 -7.70 1.01 15.26
N PHE A 127 -8.23 1.29 14.06
CA PHE A 127 -9.13 2.41 13.85
C PHE A 127 -10.43 2.29 14.65
N ASP A 128 -11.00 1.09 14.77
CA ASP A 128 -12.17 0.85 15.62
C ASP A 128 -11.89 1.22 17.09
N VAL A 129 -10.76 0.79 17.64
CA VAL A 129 -10.36 1.18 19.01
C VAL A 129 -10.17 2.69 19.14
N ILE A 130 -9.44 3.30 18.21
CA ILE A 130 -9.14 4.74 18.24
C ILE A 130 -10.43 5.56 18.17
N LYS A 131 -11.38 5.18 17.31
CA LYS A 131 -12.63 5.92 17.13
C LYS A 131 -13.65 5.65 18.23
N ASN A 132 -13.88 4.39 18.56
CA ASN A 132 -15.01 4.00 19.40
C ASN A 132 -14.65 3.83 20.88
N LYS A 133 -13.39 3.51 21.20
CA LYS A 133 -12.95 3.36 22.61
C LYS A 133 -12.22 4.60 23.12
N LEU A 134 -11.33 5.17 22.32
CA LEU A 134 -10.61 6.39 22.70
C LEU A 134 -11.40 7.66 22.36
N ASN A 135 -12.36 7.58 21.43
CA ASN A 135 -13.13 8.73 20.98
C ASN A 135 -12.23 9.86 20.49
N ILE A 136 -11.31 9.55 19.57
CA ILE A 136 -10.32 10.51 19.05
C ILE A 136 -10.93 11.78 18.45
N GLU A 137 -12.20 11.74 18.11
CA GLU A 137 -12.94 12.86 17.53
C GLU A 137 -13.51 13.81 18.61
N ASN A 138 -13.45 13.43 19.90
CA ASN A 138 -13.90 14.24 21.03
C ASN A 138 -12.79 15.17 21.54
N MET A 139 -12.67 16.33 20.89
CA MET A 139 -11.65 17.34 21.18
C MET A 139 -12.05 18.25 22.34
N SER A 140 -11.09 18.61 23.19
CA SER A 140 -11.28 19.54 24.31
C SER A 140 -11.42 21.00 23.88
N GLY A 141 -11.08 21.31 22.62
CA GLY A 141 -11.22 22.65 22.06
C GLY A 141 -11.10 22.69 20.54
N THR A 142 -11.34 23.87 19.97
CA THR A 142 -11.40 24.08 18.51
C THR A 142 -10.13 24.71 17.94
N LYS A 143 -9.22 25.21 18.80
CA LYS A 143 -7.93 25.77 18.34
C LYS A 143 -7.07 24.63 17.79
N ARG A 144 -6.45 24.86 16.63
CA ARG A 144 -5.56 23.89 15.98
C ARG A 144 -4.55 23.25 16.94
N LEU A 145 -3.87 24.06 17.76
CA LEU A 145 -2.89 23.56 18.73
C LEU A 145 -3.50 22.57 19.73
N ILE A 146 -4.71 22.83 20.22
CA ILE A 146 -5.41 21.97 21.18
C ILE A 146 -5.81 20.66 20.49
N VAL A 147 -6.36 20.75 19.27
CA VAL A 147 -6.71 19.57 18.46
C VAL A 147 -5.51 18.68 18.19
N GLU A 148 -4.36 19.27 17.83
CA GLU A 148 -3.11 18.53 17.61
C GLU A 148 -2.63 17.86 18.92
N GLN A 149 -2.66 18.57 20.05
CA GLN A 149 -2.28 18.03 21.36
C GLN A 149 -3.17 16.85 21.77
N ASP A 150 -4.49 17.00 21.67
CA ASP A 150 -5.45 15.93 21.99
C ASP A 150 -5.24 14.71 21.10
N PHE A 151 -5.04 14.92 19.79
CA PHE A 151 -4.75 13.85 18.85
C PHE A 151 -3.47 13.08 19.24
N TYR A 152 -2.37 13.78 19.48
CA TYR A 152 -1.09 13.13 19.82
C TYR A 152 -1.13 12.44 21.18
N ALA A 153 -1.78 13.04 22.18
CA ALA A 153 -1.94 12.43 23.50
C ALA A 153 -2.73 11.11 23.41
N GLN A 154 -3.84 11.10 22.66
CA GLN A 154 -4.62 9.89 22.46
C GLN A 154 -3.87 8.82 21.66
N MET A 155 -3.08 9.22 20.66
CA MET A 155 -2.23 8.28 19.92
C MET A 155 -1.13 7.66 20.79
N LEU A 156 -0.57 8.43 21.73
CA LEU A 156 0.38 7.91 22.71
C LEU A 156 -0.28 6.89 23.63
N VAL A 157 -1.45 7.22 24.19
CA VAL A 157 -2.24 6.30 25.04
C VAL A 157 -2.58 5.03 24.28
N PHE A 158 -3.01 5.14 23.02
CA PHE A 158 -3.26 3.97 22.16
C PHE A 158 -2.03 3.07 22.06
N ASN A 159 -0.86 3.64 21.78
CA ASN A 159 0.38 2.87 21.64
C ASN A 159 0.85 2.24 22.94
N MET A 160 0.61 2.89 24.10
CA MET A 160 0.96 2.34 25.42
C MET A 160 0.00 1.23 25.87
N ALA A 161 -1.28 1.36 25.57
CA ALA A 161 -2.31 0.40 25.97
C ALA A 161 -2.42 -0.81 25.02
N LYS A 162 -1.88 -0.69 23.80
CA LYS A 162 -1.85 -1.76 22.81
C LYS A 162 -0.80 -2.80 23.22
N THR A 163 -1.25 -3.89 23.87
CA THR A 163 -0.46 -5.08 24.18
C THR A 163 -0.49 -6.09 23.02
#